data_AF-A0A2K2VYK4-F1
#
_entry.id   AF-A0A2K2VYK4-F1
#
_cell.length_a   1.000
_cell.length_b   1.000
_cell.length_c   1.000
_cell.angle_alpha   90.00
_cell.angle_beta   90.00
_cell.angle_gamma   90.00
#
_symmetry.space_group_name_H-M   'P 1'
#
loop_
_entity.id
_entity.type
_entity.pdbx_description
1 polymer ?
#
loop_
_entity_poly.entity_id
_entity_poly.type
_entity_poly.pdbx_seq_one_letter_code
_entity_poly.pdbx_strand_id
1 'polypeptide(L)'
;MTGFPISGQQSDAALVIPQLDDHQSRPLMAKMARIFREIGAMGEVKRFRQHLSLPEDTRRLSQRAFRLYDEYLIYTIGKVQKKGWRVYCGPGCAACCFNMPAGISNWEFLIIYDHIQQAGKLEKFFRRSLESYQVLDRVKRQLLDERSEEQIESKGNDDTLLHNYSLAKNGCSFLSDIQECLIYSARPLACRMHFAFTPPELCDPAHHLFSQGVRVNLGPHAEVEDELKQLDGHLNLALSDLLAPGLATLAANIMRFSAITWT
;
A
#
# COMPACT_ATOMS: atom_id res chain seq x y z
N MET A 1 17.57 -35.47 -0.39
CA MET A 1 18.67 -34.68 0.20
C MET A 1 19.45 -34.05 -0.94
N THR A 2 19.12 -32.81 -1.29
CA THR A 2 19.89 -32.03 -2.26
C THR A 2 20.15 -30.69 -1.59
N GLY A 3 21.33 -30.59 -0.98
CA GLY A 3 21.77 -29.41 -0.27
C GLY A 3 21.85 -28.22 -1.21
N PHE A 4 21.25 -27.10 -0.79
CA PHE A 4 21.51 -25.82 -1.40
C PHE A 4 22.96 -25.44 -1.12
N PRO A 5 23.74 -25.00 -2.13
CA PRO A 5 25.06 -24.47 -1.88
C PRO A 5 24.90 -23.15 -1.13
N ILE A 6 25.20 -23.17 0.17
CA ILE A 6 25.41 -21.99 0.98
C ILE A 6 26.73 -21.37 0.49
N SER A 7 26.70 -20.66 -0.63
CA SER A 7 27.79 -19.79 -1.03
C SER A 7 27.75 -18.59 -0.10
N GLY A 8 28.72 -18.52 0.82
CA GLY A 8 29.01 -17.45 1.78
C GLY A 8 28.18 -16.18 1.61
N GLN A 9 26.97 -16.19 2.16
CA GLN A 9 26.20 -14.97 2.36
C GLN A 9 26.83 -14.25 3.54
N GLN A 10 27.38 -13.07 3.27
CA GLN A 10 27.69 -12.06 4.28
C GLN A 10 26.51 -11.97 5.25
N SER A 11 26.69 -12.53 6.45
CA SER A 11 25.64 -12.68 7.45
C SER A 11 25.36 -11.41 8.25
N ASP A 12 26.03 -10.28 8.00
CA ASP A 12 25.95 -9.13 8.91
C ASP A 12 25.76 -7.76 8.24
N ALA A 13 25.58 -7.69 6.93
CA ALA A 13 25.18 -6.43 6.29
C ALA A 13 23.65 -6.38 6.21
N ALA A 14 23.01 -5.79 7.22
CA ALA A 14 21.64 -5.29 7.05
C ALA A 14 21.61 -4.50 5.73
N LEU A 15 20.72 -4.88 4.82
CA LEU A 15 20.56 -4.18 3.54
C LEU A 15 20.06 -2.77 3.83
N VAL A 16 20.99 -1.85 4.06
CA VAL A 16 20.69 -0.42 4.13
C VAL A 16 20.56 0.04 2.68
N ILE A 17 19.32 0.10 2.21
CA ILE A 17 18.99 0.89 1.02
C ILE A 17 18.75 2.29 1.56
N PRO A 18 19.74 3.21 1.51
CA PRO A 18 19.42 4.60 1.81
C PRO A 18 18.30 5.00 0.86
N GLN A 19 17.30 5.76 1.34
CA GLN A 19 16.48 6.53 0.42
C GLN A 19 17.45 7.23 -0.51
N LEU A 20 17.41 6.86 -1.79
CA LEU A 20 18.30 7.47 -2.75
C LEU A 20 17.76 8.88 -2.88
N ASP A 21 18.49 9.81 -2.28
CA ASP A 21 18.26 11.24 -2.38
C ASP A 21 19.38 11.82 -3.23
N ASP A 22 19.41 11.40 -4.50
CA ASP A 22 20.45 11.72 -5.46
C ASP A 22 19.92 12.53 -6.65
N HIS A 23 20.82 12.92 -7.55
CA HIS A 23 20.49 13.76 -8.70
C HIS A 23 19.47 13.14 -9.68
N GLN A 24 19.23 11.83 -9.66
CA GLN A 24 18.25 11.16 -10.51
C GLN A 24 16.91 10.95 -9.80
N SER A 25 16.94 10.60 -8.51
CA SER A 25 15.71 10.36 -7.74
C SER A 25 15.00 11.65 -7.33
N ARG A 26 15.74 12.68 -6.89
CA ARG A 26 15.19 13.98 -6.44
C ARG A 26 14.25 14.61 -7.47
N PRO A 27 14.60 14.73 -8.77
CA PRO A 27 13.71 15.35 -9.74
C PRO A 27 12.42 14.56 -9.99
N LEU A 28 12.42 13.24 -9.78
CA LEU A 28 11.23 12.40 -9.94
C LEU A 28 10.25 12.66 -8.80
N MET A 29 10.74 12.64 -7.55
CA MET A 29 9.92 12.89 -6.36
C MET A 29 9.42 14.34 -6.31
N ALA A 30 10.26 15.32 -6.67
CA ALA A 30 9.85 16.72 -6.71
C ALA A 30 8.75 16.98 -7.74
N LYS A 31 8.80 16.29 -8.90
CA LYS A 31 7.74 16.35 -9.91
C LYS A 31 6.45 15.70 -9.40
N MET A 32 6.55 14.55 -8.71
CA MET A 32 5.40 13.87 -8.12
C MET A 32 4.73 14.74 -7.05
N ALA A 33 5.51 15.33 -6.14
CA ALA A 33 5.02 16.26 -5.11
C ALA A 33 4.31 17.46 -5.73
N ARG A 34 4.92 18.08 -6.77
CA ARG A 34 4.29 19.19 -7.50
C ARG A 34 2.94 18.80 -8.12
N ILE A 35 2.82 17.58 -8.65
CA ILE A 35 1.56 17.09 -9.22
C ILE A 35 0.48 16.99 -8.14
N PHE A 36 0.78 16.40 -6.97
CA PHE A 36 -0.21 16.31 -5.89
C PHE A 36 -0.58 17.69 -5.33
N ARG A 37 0.38 18.62 -5.26
CA ARG A 37 0.11 20.02 -4.93
C ARG A 37 -0.87 20.66 -5.92
N GLU A 38 -0.66 20.44 -7.22
CA GLU A 38 -1.51 20.95 -8.29
C GLU A 38 -2.93 20.41 -8.19
N ILE A 39 -3.08 19.10 -7.97
CA ILE A 39 -4.38 18.46 -7.70
C ILE A 39 -5.03 19.09 -6.46
N GLY A 40 -4.31 19.19 -5.35
CA GLY A 40 -4.83 19.74 -4.09
C GLY A 40 -5.22 21.22 -4.18
N ALA A 41 -4.67 21.97 -5.14
CA ALA A 41 -5.03 23.36 -5.37
C ALA A 41 -6.39 23.52 -6.09
N MET A 42 -6.91 22.47 -6.75
CA MET A 42 -8.16 22.53 -7.50
C MET A 42 -9.36 22.68 -6.55
N GLY A 43 -10.27 23.60 -6.88
CA GLY A 43 -11.42 23.92 -6.02
C GLY A 43 -12.40 22.75 -5.91
N GLU A 44 -12.52 21.96 -6.97
CA GLU A 44 -13.38 20.79 -7.09
C GLU A 44 -12.94 19.67 -6.13
N VAL A 45 -11.63 19.46 -5.97
CA VAL A 45 -11.07 18.48 -5.03
C VAL A 45 -11.49 18.83 -3.59
N LYS A 46 -11.41 20.12 -3.22
CA LYS A 46 -11.83 20.61 -1.90
C LYS A 46 -13.34 20.49 -1.67
N ARG A 47 -14.13 20.42 -2.74
CA ARG A 47 -15.59 20.24 -2.71
C ARG A 47 -16.02 18.81 -3.03
N PHE A 48 -15.10 17.86 -3.15
CA PHE A 48 -15.39 16.49 -3.58
C PHE A 48 -16.51 15.85 -2.74
N ARG A 49 -16.46 16.00 -1.42
CA ARG A 49 -17.47 15.44 -0.50
C ARG A 49 -18.90 15.95 -0.75
N GLN A 50 -19.06 17.12 -1.37
CA GLN A 50 -20.36 17.73 -1.66
C GLN A 50 -20.93 17.26 -3.00
N HIS A 51 -20.08 16.98 -3.99
CA HIS A 51 -20.50 16.77 -5.38
C HIS A 51 -20.16 15.36 -5.91
N LEU A 52 -19.27 14.63 -5.25
CA LEU A 52 -18.71 13.35 -5.70
C LEU A 52 -18.15 13.41 -7.13
N SER A 53 -17.68 14.60 -7.52
CA SER A 53 -17.14 14.90 -8.84
C SER A 53 -15.72 15.40 -8.76
N LEU A 54 -14.90 15.05 -9.74
CA LEU A 54 -13.51 15.47 -9.86
C LEU A 54 -13.20 15.89 -11.30
N PRO A 55 -12.29 16.85 -11.52
CA PRO A 55 -11.85 17.17 -12.88
C PRO A 55 -11.15 15.97 -13.53
N GLU A 56 -11.47 15.64 -14.79
CA GLU A 56 -10.81 14.54 -15.54
C GLU A 56 -9.28 14.69 -15.54
N ASP A 57 -8.81 15.94 -15.55
CA ASP A 57 -7.38 16.28 -15.46
C ASP A 57 -6.69 15.70 -14.22
N THR A 58 -7.38 15.65 -13.07
CA THR A 58 -6.80 15.08 -11.83
C THR A 58 -6.52 13.59 -11.95
N ARG A 59 -7.30 12.86 -12.75
CA ARG A 59 -7.08 11.45 -13.06
C ARG A 59 -5.79 11.25 -13.84
N ARG A 60 -5.63 12.01 -14.92
CA ARG A 60 -4.43 11.99 -15.78
C ARG A 60 -3.18 12.39 -15.00
N LEU A 61 -3.29 13.42 -14.17
CA LEU A 61 -2.21 13.88 -13.28
C LEU A 61 -1.82 12.79 -12.27
N SER A 62 -2.79 12.14 -11.64
CA SER A 62 -2.53 11.04 -10.69
C SER A 62 -1.79 9.87 -11.33
N GLN A 63 -2.24 9.44 -12.51
CA GLN A 63 -1.55 8.39 -13.27
C GLN A 63 -0.10 8.78 -13.59
N ARG A 64 0.15 10.05 -13.90
CA ARG A 64 1.51 10.57 -14.12
C ARG A 64 2.34 10.55 -12.83
N ALA A 65 1.78 10.96 -11.69
CA ALA A 65 2.45 10.89 -10.40
C ALA A 65 2.86 9.46 -10.04
N PHE A 66 1.97 8.47 -10.18
CA PHE A 66 2.32 7.07 -9.90
C PHE A 66 3.36 6.51 -10.87
N ARG A 67 3.37 6.91 -12.14
CA ARG A 67 4.44 6.54 -13.09
C ARG A 67 5.81 7.09 -12.68
N LEU A 68 5.87 8.34 -12.21
CA LEU A 68 7.12 8.91 -11.68
C LEU A 68 7.64 8.11 -10.47
N TYR A 69 6.74 7.61 -9.64
CA TYR A 69 7.10 6.73 -8.54
C TYR A 69 7.63 5.38 -9.02
N ASP A 70 6.97 4.77 -10.00
CA ASP A 70 7.46 3.52 -10.61
C ASP A 70 8.85 3.71 -11.24
N GLU A 71 9.12 4.84 -11.90
CA GLU A 71 10.45 5.20 -12.42
C GLU A 71 11.50 5.31 -11.30
N TYR A 72 11.15 5.95 -10.18
CA TYR A 72 12.01 6.05 -9.00
C TYR A 72 12.33 4.66 -8.41
N LEU A 73 11.32 3.78 -8.32
CA LEU A 73 11.50 2.42 -7.80
C LEU A 73 12.40 1.59 -8.73
N ILE A 74 12.18 1.66 -10.05
CA ILE A 74 13.02 0.97 -11.05
C ILE A 74 14.48 1.42 -10.92
N TYR A 75 14.72 2.74 -10.82
CA TYR A 75 16.05 3.30 -10.64
C TYR A 75 16.71 2.78 -9.34
N THR A 76 15.99 2.86 -8.22
CA THR A 76 16.49 2.51 -6.89
C THR A 76 16.79 1.01 -6.79
N ILE A 77 15.88 0.17 -7.26
CA ILE A 77 16.08 -1.28 -7.32
C ILE A 77 17.24 -1.64 -8.25
N GLY A 78 17.36 -0.97 -9.41
CA GLY A 78 18.48 -1.20 -10.33
C GLY A 78 19.85 -0.92 -9.69
N LYS A 79 19.96 0.06 -8.79
CA LYS A 79 21.19 0.32 -8.02
C LYS A 79 21.49 -0.78 -7.02
N VAL A 80 20.48 -1.29 -6.34
CA VAL A 80 20.59 -2.36 -5.36
C VAL A 80 20.99 -3.67 -6.05
N GLN A 81 20.39 -3.97 -7.20
CA GLN A 81 20.74 -5.12 -8.04
C GLN A 81 22.17 -5.06 -8.56
N LYS A 82 22.67 -3.89 -8.95
CA LYS A 82 24.08 -3.70 -9.33
C LYS A 82 25.08 -3.98 -8.20
N LYS A 83 24.63 -3.95 -6.94
CA LYS A 83 25.43 -4.35 -5.77
C LYS A 83 25.32 -5.85 -5.44
N GLY A 84 24.68 -6.64 -6.30
CA GLY A 84 24.58 -8.10 -6.16
C GLY A 84 23.30 -8.60 -5.47
N TRP A 85 22.39 -7.71 -5.07
CA TRP A 85 21.14 -8.09 -4.41
C TRP A 85 20.07 -8.52 -5.43
N ARG A 86 19.39 -9.63 -5.17
CA ARG A 86 18.29 -10.11 -6.01
C ARG A 86 16.94 -9.74 -5.39
N VAL A 87 16.05 -9.17 -6.20
CA VAL A 87 14.64 -8.98 -5.84
C VAL A 87 13.86 -10.25 -6.17
N TYR A 88 13.03 -10.71 -5.24
CA TYR A 88 12.20 -11.92 -5.38
C TYR A 88 10.70 -11.62 -5.58
N CYS A 89 10.26 -10.41 -5.23
CA CYS A 89 8.87 -9.99 -5.42
C CYS A 89 8.65 -9.33 -6.79
N GLY A 90 7.45 -9.51 -7.35
CA GLY A 90 7.03 -8.95 -8.64
C GLY A 90 5.56 -9.28 -8.92
N PRO A 91 5.05 -8.99 -10.13
CA PRO A 91 3.76 -9.51 -10.57
C PRO A 91 3.72 -11.04 -10.40
N GLY A 92 2.62 -11.58 -9.87
CA GLY A 92 2.48 -13.01 -9.56
C GLY A 92 3.10 -13.46 -8.24
N CYS A 93 3.85 -12.61 -7.53
CA CYS A 93 4.17 -12.85 -6.12
C CYS A 93 2.99 -12.39 -5.24
N ALA A 94 2.53 -13.24 -4.32
CA ALA A 94 1.39 -12.96 -3.44
C ALA A 94 1.75 -12.91 -1.95
N ALA A 95 3.03 -13.02 -1.58
CA ALA A 95 3.41 -13.17 -0.18
C ALA A 95 2.95 -11.98 0.69
N CYS A 96 3.09 -10.74 0.20
CA CYS A 96 2.60 -9.57 0.93
C CYS A 96 1.07 -9.39 0.86
N CYS A 97 0.36 -10.10 -0.02
CA CYS A 97 -1.08 -10.00 -0.14
C CYS A 97 -1.84 -10.61 1.04
N PHE A 98 -1.15 -11.32 1.95
CA PHE A 98 -1.72 -11.79 3.22
C PHE A 98 -1.50 -10.80 4.37
N ASN A 99 -0.78 -9.71 4.13
CA ASN A 99 -0.65 -8.60 5.07
C ASN A 99 -1.72 -7.54 4.75
N MET A 100 -2.24 -6.87 5.76
CA MET A 100 -3.12 -5.70 5.56
C MET A 100 -2.26 -4.50 5.15
N PRO A 101 -2.41 -3.93 3.94
CA PRO A 101 -1.69 -2.72 3.58
C PRO A 101 -2.18 -1.55 4.45
N ALA A 102 -1.24 -0.78 4.98
CA ALA A 102 -1.45 0.37 5.86
C ALA A 102 -0.79 1.63 5.28
N GLY A 103 -1.22 2.82 5.71
CA GLY A 103 -0.71 4.10 5.21
C GLY A 103 -1.20 4.46 3.80
N ILE A 104 -2.42 4.08 3.43
CA ILE A 104 -3.05 4.45 2.16
C ILE A 104 -3.74 5.80 2.31
N SER A 105 -3.44 6.74 1.40
CA SER A 105 -4.09 8.05 1.39
C SER A 105 -5.55 7.99 0.90
N ASN A 106 -6.37 8.94 1.33
CA ASN A 106 -7.74 9.11 0.82
C ASN A 106 -7.75 9.27 -0.70
N TRP A 107 -6.78 10.01 -1.25
CA TRP A 107 -6.64 10.15 -2.70
C TRP A 107 -6.40 8.81 -3.40
N GLU A 108 -5.52 7.96 -2.89
CA GLU A 108 -5.29 6.63 -3.44
C GLU A 108 -6.54 5.75 -3.40
N PHE A 109 -7.35 5.84 -2.33
CA PHE A 109 -8.63 5.14 -2.28
C PHE A 109 -9.57 5.55 -3.41
N LEU A 110 -9.64 6.84 -3.76
CA LEU A 110 -10.45 7.31 -4.90
C LEU A 110 -9.97 6.72 -6.23
N ILE A 111 -8.65 6.65 -6.43
CA ILE A 111 -8.07 6.06 -7.65
C ILE A 111 -8.32 4.55 -7.72
N ILE A 112 -8.18 3.83 -6.61
CA ILE A 112 -8.51 2.40 -6.52
C ILE A 112 -10.00 2.19 -6.78
N TYR A 113 -10.86 3.01 -6.18
CA TYR A 113 -12.32 2.95 -6.33
C TYR A 113 -12.75 3.15 -7.79
N ASP A 114 -12.24 4.19 -8.45
CA ASP A 114 -12.48 4.43 -9.89
C ASP A 114 -12.06 3.22 -10.73
N HIS A 115 -10.86 2.68 -10.47
CA HIS A 115 -10.33 1.54 -11.20
C HIS A 115 -11.22 0.31 -11.09
N ILE A 116 -11.65 -0.06 -9.88
CA ILE A 116 -12.50 -1.25 -9.68
C ILE A 116 -13.93 -1.05 -10.17
N GLN A 117 -14.41 0.19 -10.14
CA GLN A 117 -15.73 0.54 -10.65
C GLN A 117 -15.78 0.44 -12.16
N GLN A 118 -14.79 0.99 -12.87
CA GLN A 118 -14.69 0.86 -14.32
C GLN A 118 -14.50 -0.59 -14.77
N ALA A 119 -13.87 -1.41 -13.95
CA ALA A 119 -13.78 -2.86 -14.18
C ALA A 119 -15.10 -3.61 -13.94
N GLY A 120 -16.17 -2.95 -13.47
CA GLY A 120 -17.46 -3.57 -13.15
C GLY A 120 -17.40 -4.52 -11.94
N LYS A 121 -16.41 -4.35 -11.05
CA LYS A 121 -16.11 -5.31 -9.95
C LYS A 121 -16.29 -4.70 -8.56
N LEU A 122 -16.88 -3.50 -8.46
CA LEU A 122 -17.00 -2.77 -7.21
C LEU A 122 -17.67 -3.60 -6.09
N GLU A 123 -18.84 -4.19 -6.34
CA GLU A 123 -19.56 -4.97 -5.33
C GLU A 123 -18.76 -6.19 -4.84
N LYS A 124 -18.08 -6.88 -5.77
CA LYS A 124 -17.22 -8.03 -5.45
C LYS A 124 -16.09 -7.61 -4.51
N PHE A 125 -15.38 -6.53 -4.84
CA PHE A 125 -14.25 -6.09 -4.03
C PHE A 125 -14.70 -5.45 -2.71
N PHE A 126 -15.83 -4.73 -2.69
CA PHE A 126 -16.45 -4.27 -1.45
C PHE A 126 -16.72 -5.43 -0.49
N ARG A 127 -17.36 -6.51 -0.96
CA ARG A 127 -17.66 -7.68 -0.12
C ARG A 127 -16.39 -8.30 0.46
N ARG A 128 -15.36 -8.50 -0.37
CA ARG A 128 -14.07 -9.04 0.07
C ARG A 128 -13.34 -8.10 1.06
N SER A 129 -13.49 -6.78 0.90
CA SER A 129 -12.97 -5.81 1.87
C SER A 129 -13.74 -5.82 3.17
N LEU A 130 -15.06 -5.99 3.13
CA LEU A 130 -15.86 -6.16 4.34
C LEU A 130 -15.49 -7.44 5.10
N GLU A 131 -15.30 -8.56 4.40
CA GLU A 131 -14.81 -9.82 4.97
C GLU A 131 -13.44 -9.63 5.64
N SER A 132 -12.51 -8.97 4.95
CA SER A 132 -11.17 -8.66 5.48
C SER A 132 -11.24 -7.73 6.69
N TYR A 133 -12.15 -6.77 6.68
CA TYR A 133 -12.37 -5.87 7.81
C TYR A 133 -12.94 -6.62 9.03
N GLN A 134 -13.87 -7.56 8.82
CA GLN A 134 -14.38 -8.42 9.89
C GLN A 134 -13.30 -9.32 10.49
N VAL A 135 -12.36 -9.83 9.68
CA VAL A 135 -11.18 -10.55 10.18
C VAL A 135 -10.33 -9.64 11.07
N LEU A 136 -10.02 -8.43 10.60
CA LEU A 136 -9.25 -7.46 11.36
C LEU A 136 -9.91 -7.10 12.70
N ASP A 137 -11.22 -6.88 12.71
CA ASP A 137 -11.99 -6.59 13.93
C ASP A 137 -11.98 -7.76 14.91
N ARG A 138 -12.09 -9.02 14.42
CA ARG A 138 -11.94 -10.21 15.28
C ARG A 138 -10.55 -10.29 15.91
N VAL A 139 -9.49 -10.10 15.13
CA VAL A 139 -8.12 -10.08 15.64
C VAL A 139 -7.94 -8.98 16.68
N LYS A 140 -8.48 -7.78 16.41
CA LYS A 140 -8.44 -6.67 17.36
C LYS A 140 -9.12 -7.02 18.68
N ARG A 141 -10.30 -7.65 18.65
CA ARG A 141 -11.01 -8.06 19.88
C ARG A 141 -10.23 -9.10 20.68
N GLN A 142 -9.67 -10.11 20.01
CA GLN A 142 -8.83 -11.12 20.66
C GLN A 142 -7.63 -10.48 21.38
N LEU A 143 -6.96 -9.52 20.75
CA LEU A 143 -5.86 -8.79 21.37
C LEU A 143 -6.29 -7.90 22.55
N LEU A 144 -7.52 -7.41 22.57
CA LEU A 144 -8.06 -6.63 23.68
C LEU A 144 -8.43 -7.52 24.87
N ASP A 145 -9.01 -8.69 24.62
CA ASP A 145 -9.36 -9.66 25.67
C ASP A 145 -8.12 -10.22 26.38
N GLU A 146 -6.98 -10.24 25.70
CA GLU A 146 -5.69 -10.72 26.22
C GLU A 146 -4.87 -9.64 26.97
N ARG A 147 -5.29 -8.37 26.95
CA ARG A 147 -4.53 -7.23 27.52
C ARG A 147 -5.25 -6.57 28.70
N SER A 148 -4.47 -6.01 29.64
CA SER A 148 -5.00 -5.09 30.65
C SER A 148 -5.26 -3.69 30.05
N GLU A 149 -6.21 -2.94 30.63
CA GLU A 149 -6.68 -1.63 30.12
C GLU A 149 -5.56 -0.61 29.85
N GLU A 150 -4.41 -0.69 30.53
CA GLU A 150 -3.27 0.23 30.37
C GLU A 150 -2.44 0.02 29.08
N GLN A 151 -2.57 -1.11 28.38
CA GLN A 151 -1.72 -1.45 27.22
C GLN A 151 -2.32 -1.04 25.86
N ILE A 152 -3.47 -0.37 25.87
CA ILE A 152 -4.32 -0.17 24.68
C ILE A 152 -3.87 1.02 23.81
N GLU A 153 -3.20 2.04 24.38
CA GLU A 153 -2.96 3.33 23.70
C GLU A 153 -1.58 3.52 23.05
N SER A 154 -0.69 2.51 23.04
CA SER A 154 0.66 2.68 22.45
C SER A 154 0.71 2.45 20.93
N LYS A 155 1.58 3.18 20.23
CA LYS A 155 1.92 2.96 18.79
C LYS A 155 2.33 1.52 18.44
N GLY A 156 2.77 0.71 19.41
CA GLY A 156 3.08 -0.71 19.20
C GLY A 156 1.84 -1.60 19.01
N ASN A 157 0.64 -1.05 19.21
CA ASN A 157 -0.62 -1.78 19.06
C ASN A 157 -0.93 -2.07 17.58
N ASP A 158 -0.64 -1.14 16.67
CA ASP A 158 -0.94 -1.30 15.24
C ASP A 158 -0.03 -2.35 14.59
N ASP A 159 1.27 -2.34 14.85
CA ASP A 159 2.19 -3.38 14.34
C ASP A 159 1.80 -4.78 14.85
N THR A 160 1.41 -4.88 16.12
CA THR A 160 0.94 -6.15 16.69
C THR A 160 -0.36 -6.60 16.04
N LEU A 161 -1.31 -5.69 15.82
CA LEU A 161 -2.57 -5.98 15.13
C LEU A 161 -2.32 -6.48 13.70
N LEU A 162 -1.48 -5.78 12.94
CA LEU A 162 -1.15 -6.14 11.55
C LEU A 162 -0.39 -7.46 11.47
N HIS A 163 0.52 -7.72 12.42
CA HIS A 163 1.19 -9.01 12.54
C HIS A 163 0.18 -10.14 12.80
N ASN A 164 -0.72 -10.00 13.77
CA ASN A 164 -1.71 -11.04 14.05
C ASN A 164 -2.72 -11.21 12.91
N TYR A 165 -3.09 -10.14 12.21
CA TYR A 165 -3.88 -10.23 10.99
C TYR A 165 -3.17 -11.08 9.92
N SER A 166 -1.85 -10.89 9.75
CA SER A 166 -1.07 -11.66 8.77
C SER A 166 -0.97 -13.17 9.10
N LEU A 167 -1.05 -13.52 10.38
CA LEU A 167 -1.15 -14.91 10.84
C LEU A 167 -2.51 -15.55 10.54
N ALA A 168 -3.58 -14.77 10.40
CA ALA A 168 -4.91 -15.26 10.04
C ALA A 168 -5.02 -15.71 8.57
N LYS A 169 -4.01 -15.44 7.74
CA LYS A 169 -3.94 -15.84 6.31
C LYS A 169 -5.14 -15.42 5.47
N ASN A 170 -5.79 -14.32 5.84
CA ASN A 170 -6.86 -13.74 5.04
C ASN A 170 -6.25 -12.91 3.90
N GLY A 171 -6.41 -13.39 2.67
CA GLY A 171 -5.89 -12.72 1.48
C GLY A 171 -6.51 -11.33 1.27
N CYS A 172 -5.72 -10.43 0.68
CA CYS A 172 -6.14 -9.09 0.27
C CYS A 172 -7.39 -9.17 -0.61
N SER A 173 -8.26 -8.17 -0.52
CA SER A 173 -9.52 -8.11 -1.28
C SER A 173 -9.32 -8.25 -2.79
N PHE A 174 -8.14 -7.87 -3.30
CA PHE A 174 -7.78 -7.92 -4.72
C PHE A 174 -7.01 -9.16 -5.14
N LEU A 175 -6.73 -10.10 -4.22
CA LEU A 175 -6.06 -11.35 -4.56
C LEU A 175 -7.01 -12.26 -5.36
N SER A 176 -6.53 -12.78 -6.48
CA SER A 176 -7.23 -13.81 -7.25
C SER A 176 -6.97 -15.21 -6.69
N ASP A 177 -7.77 -16.17 -7.13
CA ASP A 177 -7.63 -17.57 -6.70
C ASP A 177 -6.30 -18.20 -7.18
N ILE A 178 -5.77 -17.70 -8.31
CA ILE A 178 -4.43 -18.05 -8.82
C ILE A 178 -3.28 -17.22 -8.22
N GLN A 179 -3.51 -16.56 -7.08
CA GLN A 179 -2.50 -15.75 -6.37
C GLN A 179 -1.92 -14.56 -7.15
N GLU A 180 -2.75 -13.87 -7.93
CA GLU A 180 -2.38 -12.64 -8.63
C GLU A 180 -3.13 -11.44 -8.06
N CYS A 181 -2.48 -10.27 -8.05
CA CYS A 181 -3.13 -9.02 -7.66
C CYS A 181 -3.95 -8.47 -8.84
N LEU A 182 -5.28 -8.47 -8.69
CA LEU A 182 -6.22 -8.03 -9.72
C LEU A 182 -6.18 -6.53 -10.01
N ILE A 183 -5.50 -5.74 -9.18
CA ILE A 183 -5.31 -4.29 -9.36
C ILE A 183 -3.82 -3.90 -9.41
N TYR A 184 -2.93 -4.81 -9.83
CA TYR A 184 -1.48 -4.58 -9.74
C TYR A 184 -1.02 -3.23 -10.32
N SER A 185 -1.63 -2.77 -11.42
CA SER A 185 -1.33 -1.46 -12.03
C SER A 185 -1.86 -0.25 -11.27
N ALA A 186 -2.89 -0.43 -10.44
CA ALA A 186 -3.53 0.60 -9.62
C ALA A 186 -3.24 0.43 -8.11
N ARG A 187 -2.29 -0.43 -7.75
CA ARG A 187 -1.92 -0.71 -6.36
C ARG A 187 -1.45 0.57 -5.63
N PRO A 188 -1.76 0.73 -4.32
CA PRO A 188 -1.36 1.90 -3.56
C PRO A 188 0.16 1.93 -3.34
N LEU A 189 0.71 3.08 -2.97
CA LEU A 189 2.10 3.32 -2.62
C LEU A 189 2.58 2.34 -1.56
N ALA A 190 1.77 2.07 -0.54
CA ALA A 190 2.06 1.07 0.49
C ALA A 190 2.40 -0.32 -0.09
N CYS A 191 1.74 -0.71 -1.18
CA CYS A 191 2.03 -1.95 -1.90
C CYS A 191 3.18 -1.79 -2.91
N ARG A 192 3.37 -0.60 -3.49
CA ARG A 192 4.43 -0.33 -4.47
C ARG A 192 5.82 -0.30 -3.84
N MET A 193 5.90 0.27 -2.64
CA MET A 193 7.16 0.49 -1.94
C MET A 193 7.77 -0.79 -1.36
N HIS A 194 6.99 -1.86 -1.21
CA HIS A 194 7.43 -3.06 -0.54
C HIS A 194 8.22 -4.00 -1.44
N PHE A 195 9.46 -4.33 -1.05
CA PHE A 195 10.32 -5.26 -1.77
C PHE A 195 10.91 -6.34 -0.85
N ALA A 196 10.98 -7.57 -1.36
CA ALA A 196 11.65 -8.69 -0.72
C ALA A 196 12.93 -9.06 -1.47
N PHE A 197 14.04 -9.17 -0.73
CA PHE A 197 15.35 -9.60 -1.21
C PHE A 197 15.71 -11.02 -0.76
N THR A 198 14.72 -11.74 -0.25
CA THR A 198 14.77 -13.14 0.15
C THR A 198 13.61 -13.89 -0.50
N PRO A 199 13.67 -15.24 -0.59
CA PRO A 199 12.59 -16.04 -1.14
C PRO A 199 11.22 -15.74 -0.48
N PRO A 200 10.10 -15.81 -1.24
CA PRO A 200 8.78 -15.41 -0.75
C PRO A 200 8.32 -16.12 0.54
N GLU A 201 8.80 -17.34 0.80
CA GLU A 201 8.47 -18.12 1.99
C GLU A 201 8.92 -17.40 3.28
N LEU A 202 10.00 -16.62 3.22
CA LEU A 202 10.51 -15.84 4.36
C LEU A 202 9.70 -14.56 4.60
N CYS A 203 8.77 -14.21 3.71
CA CYS A 203 7.81 -13.14 3.95
C CYS A 203 6.60 -13.61 4.77
N ASP A 204 6.45 -14.92 5.00
CA ASP A 204 5.38 -15.49 5.81
C ASP A 204 5.73 -15.45 7.31
N PRO A 205 4.96 -14.76 8.17
CA PRO A 205 5.19 -14.68 9.62
C PRO A 205 5.17 -16.03 10.36
N ALA A 206 4.54 -17.06 9.81
CA ALA A 206 4.53 -18.41 10.36
C ALA A 206 5.75 -19.24 9.94
N HIS A 207 6.57 -18.76 9.00
CA HIS A 207 7.78 -19.45 8.59
C HIS A 207 8.85 -19.35 9.68
N HIS A 208 9.48 -20.48 10.03
CA HIS A 208 10.51 -20.55 11.08
C HIS A 208 11.74 -19.64 10.85
N LEU A 209 12.00 -19.25 9.60
CA LEU A 209 13.06 -18.29 9.22
C LEU A 209 12.53 -16.88 8.90
N PHE A 210 11.30 -16.54 9.31
CA PHE A 210 10.70 -15.22 9.03
C PHE A 210 11.57 -14.05 9.48
N SER A 211 12.25 -14.18 10.62
CA SER A 211 13.16 -13.16 11.16
C SER A 211 14.40 -12.93 10.28
N GLN A 212 14.75 -13.90 9.43
CA GLN A 212 15.87 -13.80 8.49
C GLN A 212 15.44 -13.20 7.14
N GLY A 213 14.15 -12.97 6.93
CA GLY A 213 13.62 -12.37 5.71
C GLY A 213 14.05 -10.92 5.56
N VAL A 214 14.75 -10.60 4.47
CA VAL A 214 15.13 -9.22 4.12
C VAL A 214 14.01 -8.58 3.29
N ARG A 215 13.33 -7.62 3.90
CA ARG A 215 12.25 -6.83 3.29
C ARG A 215 12.53 -5.35 3.50
N VAL A 216 12.31 -4.53 2.49
CA VAL A 216 12.54 -3.09 2.55
C VAL A 216 11.37 -2.35 1.94
N ASN A 217 10.94 -1.27 2.59
CA ASN A 217 10.01 -0.31 2.03
C ASN A 217 10.80 0.86 1.42
N LEU A 218 10.70 1.03 0.11
CA LEU A 218 11.27 2.15 -0.64
C LEU A 218 10.24 3.26 -0.76
N GLY A 219 9.85 3.85 0.37
CA GLY A 219 8.83 4.90 0.42
C GLY A 219 9.18 6.11 -0.46
N PRO A 220 8.16 6.91 -0.84
CA PRO A 220 8.40 8.19 -1.49
C PRO A 220 9.18 9.14 -0.55
N HIS A 221 9.71 10.23 -1.11
CA HIS A 221 10.37 11.25 -0.27
C HIS A 221 9.34 12.02 0.55
N ALA A 222 9.76 12.58 1.69
CA ALA A 222 8.89 13.28 2.63
C ALA A 222 8.02 14.37 1.97
N GLU A 223 8.57 15.09 0.98
CA GLU A 223 7.80 16.11 0.23
C GLU A 223 6.57 15.55 -0.48
N VAL A 224 6.61 14.30 -0.95
CA VAL A 224 5.44 13.66 -1.57
C VAL A 224 4.43 13.25 -0.51
N GLU A 225 4.90 12.73 0.63
CA GLU A 225 4.06 12.35 1.77
C GLU A 225 3.32 13.57 2.34
N ASP A 226 4.00 14.69 2.47
CA ASP A 226 3.43 15.96 2.92
C ASP A 226 2.31 16.45 1.98
N GLU A 227 2.53 16.37 0.66
CA GLU A 227 1.52 16.79 -0.33
C GLU A 227 0.31 15.84 -0.36
N LEU A 228 0.52 14.53 -0.21
CA LEU A 228 -0.58 13.56 -0.06
C LEU A 228 -1.37 13.82 1.22
N LYS A 229 -0.71 14.12 2.33
CA LYS A 229 -1.37 14.46 3.59
C LYS A 229 -2.18 15.75 3.47
N GLN A 230 -1.66 16.78 2.79
CA GLN A 230 -2.41 18.01 2.51
C GLN A 230 -3.63 17.73 1.63
N LEU A 231 -3.46 16.93 0.58
CA LEU A 231 -4.54 16.51 -0.31
C LEU A 231 -5.64 15.75 0.46
N ASP A 232 -5.27 14.84 1.35
CA ASP A 232 -6.22 14.13 2.21
C ASP A 232 -6.98 15.08 3.16
N GLY A 233 -6.29 16.11 3.68
CA GLY A 233 -6.90 17.18 4.45
C GLY A 233 -7.95 17.96 3.65
N HIS A 234 -7.71 18.22 2.36
CA HIS A 234 -8.68 18.85 1.47
C HIS A 234 -9.90 17.97 1.18
N LEU A 235 -9.69 16.66 0.98
CA LEU A 235 -10.77 15.71 0.72
C LEU A 235 -11.67 15.49 1.95
N ASN A 236 -11.07 15.50 3.15
CA ASN A 236 -11.74 15.38 4.44
C ASN A 236 -12.75 14.22 4.51
N LEU A 237 -12.31 13.03 4.08
CA LEU A 237 -13.13 11.82 4.04
C LEU A 237 -13.06 11.00 5.33
N ALA A 238 -12.04 11.22 6.17
CA ALA A 238 -11.82 10.52 7.44
C ALA A 238 -11.86 8.98 7.31
N LEU A 239 -11.26 8.45 6.23
CA LEU A 239 -11.14 7.00 6.04
C LEU A 239 -10.03 6.45 6.94
N SER A 240 -10.11 5.16 7.27
CA SER A 240 -8.95 4.43 7.77
C SER A 240 -7.90 4.33 6.66
N ASP A 241 -6.63 4.46 7.02
CA ASP A 241 -5.48 4.26 6.16
C ASP A 241 -5.17 2.78 5.88
N LEU A 242 -5.89 1.86 6.51
CA LEU A 242 -5.85 0.43 6.22
C LEU A 242 -6.76 0.11 5.03
N LEU A 243 -6.27 -0.72 4.12
CA LEU A 243 -6.93 -0.97 2.83
C LEU A 243 -8.39 -1.42 2.95
N ALA A 244 -8.64 -2.48 3.73
CA ALA A 244 -9.97 -3.09 3.81
C ALA A 244 -11.02 -2.15 4.45
N PRO A 245 -10.83 -1.60 5.67
CA PRO A 245 -11.81 -0.69 6.25
C PRO A 245 -11.92 0.63 5.48
N GLY A 246 -10.82 1.17 4.94
CA GLY A 246 -10.84 2.41 4.16
C GLY A 246 -11.67 2.26 2.89
N LEU A 247 -11.44 1.20 2.11
CA LEU A 247 -12.21 0.94 0.88
C LEU A 247 -13.68 0.63 1.16
N ALA A 248 -13.97 -0.19 2.18
CA ALA A 248 -15.34 -0.51 2.56
C ALA A 248 -16.11 0.76 2.97
N THR A 249 -15.48 1.65 3.76
CA THR A 249 -16.07 2.91 4.19
C THR A 249 -16.29 3.88 3.03
N LEU A 250 -15.30 4.01 2.14
CA LEU A 250 -15.44 4.84 0.93
C LEU A 250 -16.63 4.35 0.09
N ALA A 251 -16.71 3.05 -0.17
CA ALA A 251 -17.73 2.49 -1.04
C ALA A 251 -19.15 2.61 -0.47
N ALA A 252 -19.34 2.25 0.80
CA ALA A 252 -20.67 2.21 1.42
C ALA A 252 -21.13 3.57 1.95
N ASN A 253 -20.25 4.32 2.62
CA ASN A 253 -20.67 5.48 3.41
C ASN A 253 -20.51 6.80 2.64
N ILE A 254 -19.48 6.91 1.80
CA ILE A 254 -19.19 8.12 1.04
C ILE A 254 -19.82 8.04 -0.35
N MET A 255 -19.40 7.08 -1.16
CA MET A 255 -19.84 6.94 -2.55
C MET A 255 -21.22 6.30 -2.67
N ARG A 256 -21.63 5.49 -1.68
CA ARG A 256 -22.88 4.70 -1.73
C ARG A 256 -23.01 3.91 -3.04
N PHE A 257 -21.91 3.29 -3.45
CA PHE A 257 -21.77 2.56 -4.72
C PHE A 257 -21.97 3.40 -6.00
N SER A 258 -22.03 4.73 -5.90
CA SER A 258 -22.14 5.64 -7.04
C SER A 258 -20.81 5.84 -7.75
N ALA A 259 -20.84 6.23 -9.02
CA ALA A 259 -19.63 6.58 -9.74
C ALA A 259 -19.05 7.92 -9.33
N ILE A 260 -17.72 8.00 -9.32
CA ILE A 260 -17.04 9.30 -9.33
C ILE A 260 -17.40 9.94 -10.67
N THR A 261 -17.94 11.16 -10.63
CA THR A 261 -18.26 11.91 -11.83
C THR A 261 -17.03 12.68 -12.28
N TRP A 262 -16.40 12.26 -13.37
CA TRP A 262 -15.28 12.99 -13.95
C TRP A 262 -15.80 14.09 -14.88
N THR A 263 -15.46 15.35 -14.57
CA THR A 263 -15.96 16.56 -15.26
C THR A 263 -14.88 17.30 -16.03
#